data_AF-A0A3F3MK08-F1
#
_entry.id   AF-A0A3F3MK08-F1
#
_cell.length_a   1.000
_cell.length_b   1.000
_cell.length_c   1.000
_cell.angle_alpha   90.00
_cell.angle_beta   90.00
_cell.angle_gamma   90.00
#
_symmetry.space_group_name_H-M   'P 1'
#
loop_
_entity.id
_entity.type
_entity.pdbx_description
1 polymer ?
#
loop_
_entity_poly.entity_id
_entity_poly.type
_entity_poly.pdbx_seq_one_letter_code
_entity_poly.pdbx_strand_id
1 'polypeptide(L)'
;EFGSTPLFTTEELASADVSLALYPLSAFRAMNKAAETVYETLRKEGTQKNVVDIMQTRKELYERINYYAFEDYLDNAFAKKK
;
A
#
# COMPACT_ATOMS: atom_id res chain seq x y z
N GLU A 1 3.31 -1.58 -17.34
CA GLU A 1 2.94 -0.20 -17.72
C GLU A 1 4.13 0.51 -18.36
N PHE A 2 3.87 1.49 -19.23
CA PHE A 2 4.89 2.32 -19.91
C PHE A 2 6.00 1.52 -20.64
N GLY A 3 5.67 0.33 -21.11
CA GLY A 3 6.55 -0.50 -21.93
C GLY A 3 5.91 -0.77 -23.29
N SER A 4 6.52 -1.65 -24.08
CA SER A 4 6.00 -2.03 -25.40
C SER A 4 4.79 -2.96 -25.33
N THR A 5 4.63 -3.71 -24.24
CA THR A 5 3.51 -4.66 -24.05
C THR A 5 2.22 -3.92 -23.66
N PRO A 6 1.08 -4.17 -24.34
CA PRO A 6 -0.24 -3.66 -23.93
C PRO A 6 -0.64 -4.10 -22.52
N LEU A 7 -1.56 -3.35 -21.90
CA LEU A 7 -2.11 -3.65 -20.58
C LEU A 7 -3.33 -4.57 -20.70
N PHE A 8 -3.08 -5.85 -20.98
CA PHE A 8 -4.13 -6.84 -21.07
C PHE A 8 -4.83 -7.05 -19.72
N THR A 9 -6.13 -7.34 -19.76
CA THR A 9 -6.86 -7.81 -18.58
C THR A 9 -6.53 -9.27 -18.28
N THR A 10 -6.90 -9.75 -17.08
CA THR A 10 -6.76 -11.16 -16.72
C THR A 10 -7.57 -12.06 -17.65
N GLU A 11 -8.71 -11.60 -18.15
CA GLU A 11 -9.58 -12.35 -19.08
C GLU A 11 -8.96 -12.46 -20.48
N GLU A 12 -8.35 -11.38 -20.98
CA GLU A 12 -7.64 -11.40 -22.26
C GLU A 12 -6.44 -12.35 -22.22
N LEU A 13 -5.66 -12.28 -21.12
CA LEU A 13 -4.54 -13.21 -20.89
C LEU A 13 -5.01 -14.67 -20.79
N ALA A 14 -6.09 -14.92 -20.04
CA ALA A 14 -6.67 -16.26 -19.91
C ALA A 14 -7.18 -16.81 -21.26
N SER A 15 -7.74 -15.96 -22.13
CA SER A 15 -8.18 -16.36 -23.48
C SER A 15 -7.04 -16.86 -24.37
N ALA A 16 -5.80 -16.49 -24.03
CA ALA A 16 -4.57 -16.91 -24.70
C ALA A 16 -3.80 -18.01 -23.93
N ASP A 17 -4.47 -18.72 -23.00
CA ASP A 17 -3.90 -19.82 -22.20
C ASP A 17 -2.76 -19.39 -21.24
N VAL A 18 -2.74 -18.12 -20.82
CA VAL A 18 -1.77 -17.61 -19.82
C VAL A 18 -2.27 -17.90 -18.40
N SER A 19 -1.44 -18.58 -17.59
CA SER A 19 -1.82 -18.98 -16.22
C SER A 19 -1.39 -18.01 -15.10
N LEU A 20 -0.56 -17.00 -15.40
CA LEU A 20 -0.05 -16.04 -14.42
C LEU A 20 0.08 -14.65 -15.03
N ALA A 21 -0.56 -13.66 -14.41
CA ALA A 21 -0.36 -12.25 -14.71
C ALA A 21 0.53 -11.62 -13.64
N LEU A 22 1.69 -11.08 -14.04
CA LEU A 22 2.59 -10.38 -13.16
C LEU A 22 2.43 -8.86 -13.33
N TYR A 23 2.19 -8.17 -12.22
CA TYR A 23 2.11 -6.71 -12.12
C TYR A 23 3.34 -6.17 -11.37
N PRO A 24 4.52 -6.12 -12.00
CA PRO A 24 5.79 -6.10 -11.28
C PRO A 24 6.06 -4.78 -10.55
N LEU A 25 5.49 -3.66 -11.02
CA LEU A 25 5.87 -2.32 -10.54
C LEU A 25 4.67 -1.42 -10.22
N SER A 26 3.43 -1.88 -10.40
CA SER A 26 2.25 -1.03 -10.34
C SER A 26 2.13 -0.31 -8.98
N ALA A 27 2.22 -1.07 -7.88
CA ALA A 27 2.17 -0.51 -6.53
C ALA A 27 3.38 0.40 -6.24
N PHE A 28 4.59 0.00 -6.65
CA PHE A 28 5.81 0.75 -6.42
C PHE A 28 5.82 2.10 -7.16
N ARG A 29 5.33 2.14 -8.40
CA ARG A 29 5.21 3.39 -9.16
C ARG A 29 4.18 4.32 -8.54
N ALA A 30 3.03 3.78 -8.10
CA ALA A 30 2.00 4.58 -7.44
C ALA A 30 2.50 5.20 -6.13
N MET A 31 3.17 4.41 -5.27
CA MET A 31 3.71 4.94 -4.01
C MET A 31 4.80 5.99 -4.22
N ASN A 32 5.65 5.84 -5.24
CA ASN A 32 6.67 6.85 -5.55
C ASN A 32 6.03 8.18 -5.96
N LYS A 33 4.94 8.14 -6.75
CA LYS A 33 4.23 9.37 -7.13
C LYS A 33 3.58 10.06 -5.94
N ALA A 34 2.95 9.29 -5.04
CA ALA A 34 2.36 9.83 -3.81
C ALA A 34 3.45 10.46 -2.91
N ALA A 35 4.60 9.79 -2.76
CA ALA A 35 5.73 10.31 -2.00
C ALA A 35 6.29 11.62 -2.61
N GLU A 36 6.46 11.67 -3.93
CA GLU A 36 6.87 12.87 -4.66
C GLU A 36 5.92 14.04 -4.36
N THR A 37 4.61 13.84 -4.47
CA THR A 37 3.60 14.87 -4.16
C THR A 37 3.75 15.40 -2.73
N VAL A 38 3.95 14.53 -1.74
CA VAL A 38 4.17 14.96 -0.35
C VAL A 38 5.44 15.79 -0.21
N TYR A 39 6.54 15.38 -0.83
CA TYR A 39 7.81 16.12 -0.76
C TYR A 39 7.73 17.49 -1.43
N GLU A 40 7.08 17.58 -2.60
CA GLU A 40 6.88 18.85 -3.31
C GLU A 40 6.02 19.82 -2.48
N THR A 41 4.91 19.35 -1.92
CA THR A 41 4.04 20.17 -1.05
C THR A 41 4.79 20.66 0.19
N LEU A 42 5.51 19.77 0.87
CA LEU A 42 6.33 20.14 2.03
C LEU A 42 7.35 21.22 1.68
N ARG A 43 8.03 21.08 0.54
CA ARG A 43 9.05 22.05 0.11
C ARG A 43 8.45 23.41 -0.24
N LYS A 44 7.29 23.43 -0.89
CA LYS A 44 6.62 24.65 -1.37
C LYS A 44 5.90 25.40 -0.25
N GLU A 45 5.20 24.67 0.61
CA GLU A 45 4.23 25.23 1.56
C GLU A 45 4.76 25.25 3.00
N GLY A 46 5.88 24.57 3.26
CA GLY A 46 6.42 24.43 4.61
C GLY A 46 5.56 23.54 5.54
N THR A 47 4.54 22.88 5.00
CA THR A 47 3.63 22.01 5.74
C THR A 47 2.92 21.02 4.82
N GLN A 48 2.54 19.86 5.35
CA GLN A 48 1.83 18.79 4.64
C GLN A 48 0.30 18.90 4.70
N LYS A 49 -0.26 19.95 5.30
CA LYS A 49 -1.71 20.08 5.59
C LYS A 49 -2.61 19.74 4.40
N ASN A 50 -2.22 20.17 3.20
CA ASN A 50 -3.01 20.01 1.98
C ASN A 50 -2.85 18.65 1.30
N VAL A 51 -2.09 17.72 1.89
CA VAL A 51 -1.87 16.36 1.35
C VAL A 51 -2.13 15.27 2.39
N VAL A 52 -2.79 15.60 3.50
CA VAL A 52 -3.11 14.61 4.55
C VAL A 52 -4.17 13.61 4.07
N ASP A 53 -5.09 14.04 3.22
CA ASP A 53 -6.19 13.23 2.67
C ASP A 53 -5.73 12.08 1.77
N ILE A 54 -4.54 12.19 1.16
CA ILE A 54 -3.93 11.13 0.35
C ILE A 54 -3.07 10.15 1.16
N MET A 55 -2.92 10.37 2.47
CA MET A 55 -2.11 9.51 3.35
C MET A 55 -2.95 8.38 3.93
N GLN A 56 -2.29 7.24 4.17
CA GLN A 56 -2.87 6.20 5.01
C GLN A 56 -3.05 6.72 6.45
N THR A 57 -4.25 6.55 7.00
CA THR A 57 -4.54 6.90 8.40
C THR A 57 -3.84 5.95 9.36
N ARG A 58 -3.64 6.40 10.61
CA ARG A 58 -3.08 5.55 11.68
C ARG A 58 -3.89 4.27 11.90
N LYS A 59 -5.22 4.37 11.83
CA LYS A 59 -6.13 3.23 12.00
C LYS A 59 -5.92 2.20 10.88
N GLU A 60 -5.90 2.64 9.62
CA GLU A 60 -5.64 1.76 8.48
C GLU A 60 -4.27 1.11 8.57
N LEU A 61 -3.23 1.85 8.99
CA LEU A 61 -1.90 1.28 9.21
C LEU A 61 -1.96 0.14 10.24
N TYR A 62 -2.65 0.35 11.36
CA TYR A 62 -2.79 -0.65 12.42
C TYR A 62 -3.49 -1.91 11.94
N GLU A 63 -4.55 -1.76 11.15
CA GLU A 63 -5.24 -2.87 10.51
C GLU A 63 -4.33 -3.61 9.53
N ARG A 64 -3.49 -2.92 8.75
CA ARG A 64 -2.59 -3.53 7.76
C ARG A 64 -1.42 -4.30 8.38
N ILE A 65 -0.94 -3.87 9.54
CA ILE A 65 0.15 -4.55 10.26
C ILE A 65 -0.35 -5.49 11.35
N ASN A 66 -1.66 -5.78 11.40
CA ASN A 66 -2.29 -6.64 12.41
C ASN A 66 -1.94 -6.25 13.85
N TYR A 67 -1.88 -4.94 14.13
CA TYR A 67 -1.38 -4.40 15.40
C TYR A 67 -2.12 -5.00 16.62
N TYR A 68 -3.46 -5.02 16.59
CA TYR A 68 -4.26 -5.50 17.71
C TYR A 68 -4.17 -7.02 17.94
N ALA A 69 -3.97 -7.80 16.87
CA ALA A 69 -3.78 -9.25 17.01
C ALA A 69 -2.50 -9.57 17.81
N PHE A 70 -1.49 -8.70 17.71
CA PHE A 70 -0.28 -8.83 18.51
C PHE A 70 -0.51 -8.48 19.98
N GLU A 71 -1.27 -7.42 20.28
CA GLU A 71 -1.69 -7.10 21.66
C GLU A 71 -2.49 -8.25 22.28
N ASP A 72 -3.49 -8.77 21.57
CA ASP A 72 -4.30 -9.91 22.02
C ASP A 72 -3.45 -11.15 22.30
N TYR A 73 -2.44 -11.41 21.45
CA TYR A 73 -1.51 -12.52 21.65
C TYR A 73 -0.74 -12.38 22.97
N LEU A 74 -0.20 -11.18 23.25
CA LEU A 74 0.55 -10.92 24.48
C LEU A 74 -0.33 -11.05 25.73
N ASP A 75 -1.53 -10.48 25.70
CA ASP A 75 -2.47 -10.56 26.82
C ASP A 75 -2.81 -12.03 27.14
N ASN A 76 -3.13 -12.83 26.13
CA ASN A 76 -3.43 -14.25 26.32
C ASN A 76 -2.22 -15.08 26.77
N ALA A 77 -1.03 -14.75 26.28
CA ALA A 77 0.20 -15.48 26.59
C ALA A 77 0.70 -15.24 28.02
N PHE A 78 0.45 -14.05 28.58
CA PHE A 78 1.05 -13.61 29.85
C PHE A 78 0.05 -13.33 30.98
N ALA A 79 -1.26 -13.26 30.72
CA ALA A 79 -2.27 -13.05 31.76
C ALA A 79 -2.32 -14.16 32.83
N LYS A 80 -1.86 -15.38 32.53
CA LYS A 80 -1.79 -16.50 33.49
C LYS A 80 -0.55 -16.51 34.41
N LYS A 81 0.36 -15.54 34.28
CA LYS A 81 1.57 -15.42 35.11
C LYS A 81 1.45 -14.43 36.29
N LYS A 82 0.25 -13.88 36.53
CA LYS A 82 -0.05 -13.04 37.69
C LYS A 82 -0.87 -13.79 38.73
#